data_AF-A0A1G8F3U7-F1
#
_entry.id   AF-A0A1G8F3U7-F1
#
_cell.length_a   1.000
_cell.length_b   1.000
_cell.length_c   1.000
_cell.angle_alpha   90.00
_cell.angle_beta   90.00
_cell.angle_gamma   90.00
#
_symmetry.space_group_name_H-M   'P 1'
#
loop_
_entity.id
_entity.type
_entity.pdbx_description
1 polymer ?
#
loop_
_entity_poly.entity_id
_entity_poly.type
_entity_poly.pdbx_seq_one_letter_code
_entity_poly.pdbx_strand_id
1 'polypeptide(L)' 'MEIENEAGEVKKFRIVGPEEIYGDAKDYISIDSPMARALVKKEVDDEFVVKTPEGEKEWFVNSISYQQGE' A
#
# COMPACT_ATOMS: atom_id res chain seq x y z
N MET A 1 -4.43 5.12 1.24
CA MET A 1 -4.62 3.68 1.48
C MET A 1 -4.18 3.38 2.88
N GLU A 2 -4.98 2.61 3.60
CA GLU A 2 -4.71 2.22 4.98
C GLU A 2 -4.73 0.71 5.08
N ILE A 3 -3.70 0.17 5.72
CA ILE A 3 -3.56 -1.25 5.98
C ILE A 3 -3.17 -1.47 7.44
N GLU A 4 -3.44 -2.67 7.94
CA GLU A 4 -3.14 -3.10 9.30
C GLU A 4 -2.45 -4.47 9.27
N ASN A 5 -1.63 -4.79 10.26
CA ASN A 5 -1.08 -6.14 10.43
C ASN A 5 -1.69 -6.85 11.65
N GLU A 6 -1.40 -8.14 11.84
CA GLU A 6 -1.90 -8.90 12.99
C GLU A 6 -1.46 -8.34 14.36
N ALA A 7 -0.40 -7.56 14.41
CA ALA A 7 0.08 -6.90 15.63
C ALA A 7 -0.70 -5.60 15.96
N GLY A 8 -1.64 -5.18 15.10
CA GLY A 8 -2.39 -3.93 15.23
C GLY A 8 -1.62 -2.69 14.77
N GLU A 9 -0.51 -2.84 14.03
CA GLU A 9 0.19 -1.72 13.41
C GLU A 9 -0.53 -1.27 12.14
N VAL A 10 -1.02 -0.03 12.17
CA VAL A 10 -1.67 0.60 11.01
C VAL A 10 -0.66 1.41 10.21
N LYS A 11 -0.57 1.14 8.92
CA LYS A 11 0.22 1.93 7.96
C LYS A 11 -0.67 2.63 6.96
N LYS A 12 -0.40 3.92 6.77
CA LYS A 12 -1.07 4.75 5.77
C LYS A 12 -0.07 5.17 4.71
N PHE A 13 -0.43 4.94 3.46
CA PHE A 13 0.37 5.38 2.32
C PHE A 13 -0.52 5.64 1.11
N ARG A 14 0.05 6.28 0.10
CA ARG A 14 -0.62 6.61 -1.14
C ARG A 14 0.17 6.05 -2.31
N ILE A 15 -0.50 5.26 -3.12
CA ILE A 15 0.05 4.72 -4.36
C ILE A 15 0.07 5.86 -5.38
N VAL A 16 1.26 6.19 -5.87
CA VAL A 16 1.47 7.18 -6.92
C VAL A 16 2.22 6.56 -8.09
N GLY A 17 2.04 7.13 -9.29
CA GLY A 17 2.83 6.75 -10.45
C GLY A 17 4.31 7.09 -10.27
N PRO A 18 5.22 6.43 -11.01
CA PRO A 18 6.66 6.73 -10.96
C PRO A 18 6.99 8.17 -11.36
N GLU A 19 6.12 8.83 -12.14
CA GLU A 19 6.28 10.24 -12.54
C GLU A 19 5.78 11.24 -11.49
N GLU A 20 5.03 10.81 -10.47
CA GLU A 20 4.38 11.67 -9.46
C GLU A 20 5.09 11.71 -8.10
N ILE A 21 6.22 11.02 -7.94
CA ILE A 21 7.05 11.11 -6.73
C ILE A 21 7.82 12.44 -6.77
N TYR A 22 7.14 13.52 -6.38
CA TYR A 22 7.77 14.81 -6.11
C TYR A 22 7.79 15.06 -4.59
N GLY A 23 8.98 14.99 -4.00
CA GLY A 23 9.25 15.53 -2.68
C GLY A 23 9.04 14.56 -1.50
N ASP A 24 9.69 14.94 -0.40
CA ASP A 24 9.96 14.28 0.90
C ASP A 24 8.73 13.74 1.69
N ALA A 25 7.62 13.46 1.02
CA ALA A 25 6.43 12.91 1.65
C ALA A 25 6.63 11.39 1.85
N LYS A 26 6.91 11.06 3.11
CA LYS A 26 7.21 9.71 3.62
C LYS A 26 6.10 8.68 3.39
N ASP A 27 4.93 9.14 2.94
CA ASP A 27 3.73 8.33 2.79
C ASP A 27 3.40 8.00 1.32
N TYR A 28 4.28 8.32 0.36
CA TYR A 28 4.11 7.91 -1.04
C TYR A 28 4.83 6.60 -1.35
N ILE A 29 4.12 5.68 -2.01
CA ILE A 29 4.70 4.46 -2.57
C ILE A 29 4.50 4.43 -4.08
N SER A 30 5.53 4.05 -4.83
CA SER A 30 5.39 3.83 -6.27
C SER A 30 4.45 2.65 -6.51
N ILE A 31 3.61 2.76 -7.55
CA ILE A 31 2.79 1.64 -8.06
C ILE A 31 3.62 0.38 -8.42
N ASP A 32 4.90 0.55 -8.74
CA ASP A 32 5.79 -0.57 -9.04
C ASP A 32 6.28 -1.32 -7.79
N SER A 33 6.06 -0.76 -6.59
CA SER A 33 6.49 -1.38 -5.34
C SER A 33 5.78 -2.73 -5.12
N PRO A 34 6.44 -3.71 -4.49
CA PRO A 34 5.83 -5.01 -4.20
C PRO A 34 4.54 -4.88 -3.38
N MET A 35 4.47 -3.88 -2.50
CA MET A 35 3.30 -3.55 -1.70
C MET A 35 2.12 -3.10 -2.56
N ALA A 36 2.34 -2.15 -3.47
CA ALA A 36 1.32 -1.68 -4.39
C ALA A 36 0.87 -2.80 -5.34
N ARG A 37 1.80 -3.62 -5.85
CA ARG A 37 1.46 -4.77 -6.70
C ARG A 37 0.63 -5.84 -5.99
N ALA A 38 0.93 -6.11 -4.72
CA ALA A 38 0.16 -7.07 -3.92
C ALA A 38 -1.26 -6.55 -3.62
N LEU A 39 -1.41 -5.23 -3.55
CA LEU A 39 -2.67 -4.52 -3.35
C LEU A 39 -3.46 -4.29 -4.65
N VAL A 40 -2.79 -4.26 -5.80
CA VAL A 40 -3.45 -4.14 -7.11
C VAL A 40 -4.34 -5.36 -7.31
N LYS A 41 -5.66 -5.10 -7.50
CA LYS A 41 -6.78 -6.07 -7.54
C LYS A 41 -7.29 -6.56 -6.19
N LYS A 42 -6.79 -6.06 -5.06
CA LYS A 42 -7.37 -6.30 -3.74
C LYS A 42 -8.47 -5.28 -3.44
N GLU A 43 -9.37 -5.65 -2.55
CA GLU A 43 -10.50 -4.84 -2.13
C GLU A 43 -10.34 -4.44 -0.66
N VAL A 44 -11.16 -3.48 -0.20
CA VAL A 44 -11.27 -3.19 1.23
C VAL A 44 -11.73 -4.45 1.94
N ASP A 45 -11.21 -4.71 3.16
CA ASP A 45 -11.48 -5.90 3.97
C ASP A 45 -10.74 -7.18 3.50
N ASP A 46 -9.90 -7.09 2.47
CA ASP A 46 -9.13 -8.23 1.98
C ASP A 46 -7.73 -8.31 2.62
N GLU A 47 -7.21 -9.54 2.78
CA GLU A 47 -5.88 -9.81 3.32
C GLU A 47 -4.87 -10.17 2.22
N PHE A 48 -3.61 -9.79 2.41
CA PHE A 48 -2.55 -10.04 1.44
C PHE A 48 -1.18 -10.15 2.10
N VAL A 49 -0.34 -11.01 1.51
CA VAL A 49 1.04 -11.20 1.93
C VAL A 49 1.95 -10.37 1.05
N VAL A 50 2.74 -9.48 1.65
CA VAL A 50 3.78 -8.72 0.96
C VAL A 50 5.13 -9.38 1.20
N LYS A 51 5.80 -9.78 0.12
CA LYS A 51 7.20 -10.24 0.18
C LYS A 51 8.11 -9.02 0.27
N THR A 52 8.64 -8.76 1.46
CA THR A 52 9.67 -7.76 1.69
C THR A 52 11.05 -8.43 1.73
N PRO A 53 12.15 -7.70 1.50
CA PRO A 53 13.50 -8.27 1.65
C PRO A 53 13.80 -8.77 3.08
N GLU A 54 13.08 -8.28 4.09
CA GLU A 54 13.16 -8.76 5.48
C GLU A 54 12.32 -10.03 5.73
N GLY A 55 11.43 -10.41 4.80
CA GLY A 55 10.54 -11.55 4.94
C GLY A 55 9.13 -11.30 4.41
N GLU A 56 8.29 -12.33 4.49
CA GLU A 56 6.87 -12.24 4.16
C GLU A 56 6.13 -11.56 5.32
N LYS A 57 5.35 -10.52 5.02
CA LYS A 57 4.51 -9.84 6.02
C LYS A 57 3.05 -9.87 5.57
N GLU A 58 2.20 -10.32 6.47
CA GLU A 58 0.74 -10.31 6.31
C GLU A 58 0.17 -8.94 6.66
N TRP A 59 -0.72 -8.45 5.78
CA TRP A 59 -1.38 -7.16 5.89
C TRP A 59 -2.84 -7.29 5.51
N PHE A 60 -3.68 -6.49 6.15
CA PHE A 60 -5.12 -6.39 5.96
C PHE A 60 -5.46 -5.00 5.42
N VAL A 61 -6.35 -4.93 4.43
CA VAL A 61 -6.74 -3.66 3.84
C VAL A 61 -7.90 -3.04 4.62
N ASN A 62 -7.59 -2.03 5.45
CA ASN A 62 -8.62 -1.28 6.16
C ASN A 62 -9.39 -0.32 5.23
N SER A 63 -8.70 0.34 4.29
CA SER A 63 -9.33 1.31 3.39
C SER A 63 -8.52 1.57 2.12
N ILE A 64 -9.19 1.50 0.97
CA ILE A 64 -8.65 1.86 -0.33
C ILE A 64 -9.33 3.16 -0.79
N SER A 65 -8.53 4.18 -1.07
CA SER A 65 -9.01 5.41 -1.70
C SER A 65 -8.20 5.65 -2.95
N TYR A 66 -8.85 5.47 -4.10
CA TYR A 66 -8.32 5.89 -5.37
C TYR A 66 -8.65 7.38 -5.51
N GLN A 67 -7.64 8.24 -5.43
CA GLN A 67 -7.83 9.60 -5.91
C GLN A 67 -7.76 9.50 -7.43
N GLN A 68 -8.91 9.27 -8.05
CA GLN A 68 -9.04 9.23 -9.50
C GLN A 68 -8.61 10.62 -10.01
N GLY A 69 -7.46 10.67 -10.69
CA GLY A 69 -7.03 11.88 -11.38
C GLY A 69 -8.11 12.29 -12.37
N GLU A 70 -8.46 13.57 -12.34
CA GLU A 70 -9.38 14.22 -13.29
C GLU A 70 -8.88 14.14 -14.73
#